data_AF-A0A1Q6EE65-F1
#
_entry.id   AF-A0A1Q6EE65-F1
#
_cell.length_a   1.000
_cell.length_b   1.000
_cell.length_c   1.000
_cell.angle_alpha   90.00
_cell.angle_beta   90.00
_cell.angle_gamma   90.00
#
_symmetry.space_group_name_H-M   'P 1'
#
loop_
_entity.id
_entity.type
_entity.pdbx_description
1 polymer ?
#
loop_
_entity_poly.entity_id
_entity_poly.type
_entity_poly.pdbx_seq_one_letter_code
_entity_poly.pdbx_strand_id
1 'polypeptide(L)'
;MICDFLNKTGCRLIRINSMPDHVHILMNLSPAISLSEVIGKLKANMSLWIKRSGLFPLFEGWCEGYFACSVSPQNSESVISYIINQEHHHTSRSYHDEMNGLYLKAGLQWHDNELNN
;
A
#
# COMPACT_ATOMS: atom_id res chain seq x y z
N MET A 1 9.35 11.33 -4.41
CA MET A 1 9.39 10.31 -5.48
C MET A 1 8.01 9.70 -5.75
N ILE A 2 7.35 9.05 -4.78
CA ILE A 2 6.01 8.45 -4.99
C ILE A 2 4.96 9.49 -5.41
N CYS A 3 4.91 10.65 -4.74
CA CYS A 3 3.99 11.73 -5.11
C CYS A 3 4.20 12.23 -6.55
N ASP A 4 5.45 12.39 -6.98
CA ASP A 4 5.79 12.79 -8.36
C ASP A 4 5.36 11.74 -9.38
N PHE A 5 5.60 10.45 -9.10
CA PHE A 5 5.13 9.35 -9.93
C PHE A 5 3.60 9.36 -10.07
N LEU A 6 2.86 9.47 -8.96
CA LEU A 6 1.41 9.48 -8.98
C LEU A 6 0.84 10.69 -9.73
N ASN A 7 1.42 11.88 -9.55
CA ASN A 7 0.99 13.07 -10.29
C ASN A 7 1.17 12.89 -11.81
N LYS A 8 2.25 12.23 -12.25
CA LYS A 8 2.51 11.93 -13.67
C LYS A 8 1.51 10.93 -14.27
N THR A 9 0.87 10.09 -13.47
CA THR A 9 -0.18 9.16 -13.92
C THR A 9 -1.59 9.76 -13.79
N GLY A 10 -1.70 11.06 -13.45
CA GLY A 10 -2.97 11.72 -13.16
C GLY A 10 -3.62 11.26 -11.85
N CYS A 11 -2.95 10.42 -11.07
CA CYS A 11 -3.39 10.02 -9.75
C CYS A 11 -3.02 11.10 -8.73
N ARG A 12 -3.75 11.19 -7.62
CA ARG A 12 -3.44 12.13 -6.54
C ARG A 12 -3.22 11.38 -5.24
N LEU A 13 -2.03 11.52 -4.68
CA LEU A 13 -1.73 11.01 -3.35
C LEU A 13 -2.51 11.79 -2.28
N ILE A 14 -3.22 11.07 -1.40
CA ILE A 14 -3.92 11.64 -0.24
C ILE A 14 -3.08 11.39 1.01
N ARG A 15 -2.74 10.13 1.28
CA ARG A 15 -1.91 9.72 2.41
C ARG A 15 -1.08 8.50 2.07
N ILE A 16 0.09 8.44 2.68
CA ILE A 16 1.00 7.30 2.64
C ILE A 16 1.68 7.16 3.99
N ASN A 17 1.85 5.92 4.42
CA ASN A 17 2.73 5.56 5.53
C ASN A 17 3.31 4.17 5.26
N SER A 18 4.45 3.87 5.85
CA SER A 18 5.19 2.62 5.66
C SER A 18 5.56 2.01 7.00
N MET A 19 5.42 0.69 7.07
CA MET A 19 6.03 -0.16 8.08
C MET A 19 7.29 -0.81 7.51
N PRO A 20 8.13 -1.46 8.34
CA PRO A 20 9.34 -2.13 7.84
C PRO A 20 9.09 -3.17 6.73
N ASP A 21 7.91 -3.79 6.70
CA ASP A 21 7.55 -4.90 5.82
C ASP A 21 6.44 -4.58 4.78
N HIS A 22 5.69 -3.48 4.93
CA HIS A 22 4.62 -3.12 3.99
C HIS A 22 4.35 -1.60 3.95
N VAL A 23 3.51 -1.16 3.00
CA VAL A 23 3.17 0.26 2.78
C VAL A 23 1.67 0.40 2.57
N HIS A 24 1.06 1.40 3.21
CA HIS A 24 -0.31 1.82 2.93
C HIS A 24 -0.36 3.09 2.10
N ILE A 25 -1.20 3.09 1.08
CA ILE A 25 -1.38 4.24 0.18
C ILE A 25 -2.89 4.49 0.03
N LEU A 26 -3.32 5.70 0.37
CA LEU A 26 -4.62 6.24 -0.02
C LEU A 26 -4.40 7.27 -1.13
N MET A 27 -5.05 7.06 -2.27
CA MET A 27 -4.93 7.93 -3.43
C MET A 27 -6.26 8.01 -4.19
N ASN A 28 -6.45 9.10 -4.93
CA ASN A 28 -7.39 9.12 -6.02
C ASN A 28 -6.75 8.46 -7.24
N LEU A 29 -7.35 7.37 -7.70
CA LEU A 29 -6.98 6.71 -8.94
C LEU A 29 -7.55 7.48 -10.13
N SER A 30 -6.71 7.78 -11.12
CA SER A 30 -7.19 8.36 -12.38
C SER A 30 -7.98 7.31 -13.17
N PRO A 31 -9.13 7.66 -13.78
CA PRO A 31 -9.88 6.73 -14.62
C PRO A 31 -9.14 6.37 -15.93
N ALA A 32 -8.05 7.06 -16.26
CA ALA A 32 -7.27 6.83 -17.46
C ALA A 32 -6.18 5.74 -17.31
N ILE A 33 -5.98 5.20 -16.11
CA ILE A 33 -4.96 4.17 -15.83
C ILE A 33 -5.52 3.12 -14.88
N SER A 34 -5.20 1.85 -15.13
CA SER A 34 -5.64 0.78 -14.23
C SER A 34 -4.87 0.82 -12.91
N LEU A 35 -5.52 0.35 -11.84
CA LEU A 35 -4.87 0.21 -10.54
C LEU A 35 -3.63 -0.69 -10.61
N SER A 36 -3.72 -1.82 -11.32
CA SER A 36 -2.61 -2.77 -11.47
C SER A 36 -1.41 -2.15 -12.18
N GLU A 37 -1.64 -1.30 -13.19
CA GLU A 37 -0.57 -0.58 -13.88
C GLU A 37 0.10 0.44 -12.95
N VAL A 38 -0.67 1.19 -12.15
CA VAL A 38 -0.12 2.14 -11.17
C VAL A 38 0.74 1.41 -10.14
N ILE A 39 0.23 0.33 -9.54
CA ILE A 39 0.94 -0.42 -8.51
C ILE A 39 2.18 -1.12 -9.08
N GLY A 40 2.09 -1.72 -10.27
CA GLY A 40 3.23 -2.36 -10.92
C GLY A 40 4.37 -1.38 -11.20
N LYS A 41 4.06 -0.22 -11.78
CA LYS A 41 5.05 0.85 -12.02
C LYS A 41 5.61 1.42 -10.72
N LEU A 42 4.77 1.58 -9.69
CA LEU A 42 5.21 2.03 -8.37
C LEU A 42 6.22 1.05 -7.77
N LYS A 43 5.87 -0.24 -7.70
CA LYS A 43 6.76 -1.30 -7.19
C LYS A 43 8.09 -1.31 -7.95
N ALA A 44 8.06 -1.26 -9.28
CA ALA A 44 9.28 -1.25 -10.11
C ALA A 44 10.17 -0.02 -9.81
N ASN A 45 9.58 1.18 -9.80
CA ASN A 45 10.31 2.42 -9.52
C ASN A 45 10.87 2.44 -8.09
N MET A 46 10.10 1.96 -7.11
CA MET A 46 10.55 1.89 -5.72
C MET A 46 11.66 0.86 -5.56
N SER A 47 11.54 -0.32 -6.16
CA SER A 47 12.59 -1.34 -6.10
C SER A 47 13.93 -0.80 -6.61
N LEU A 48 13.91 -0.04 -7.72
CA LEU A 48 15.13 0.57 -8.25
C LEU A 48 15.73 1.58 -7.26
N TRP A 49 14.91 2.44 -6.67
CA TRP A 49 15.37 3.43 -5.71
C TRP A 49 15.85 2.80 -4.40
N ILE A 50 15.11 1.84 -3.84
CA ILE A 50 15.46 1.11 -2.62
C ILE A 50 16.82 0.45 -2.78
N LYS A 51 17.01 -0.33 -3.87
CA LYS A 51 18.28 -1.01 -4.17
C LYS A 51 19.44 -0.02 -4.37
N ARG A 52 19.19 1.14 -5.00
CA ARG A 52 20.21 2.18 -5.20
C ARG A 52 20.54 2.98 -3.95
N SER A 53 19.61 3.09 -3.00
CA SER A 53 19.82 3.88 -1.79
C SER A 53 20.81 3.24 -0.82
N GLY A 54 20.93 1.92 -0.82
CA GLY A 54 21.75 1.17 0.15
C GLY A 54 21.18 1.18 1.57
N LEU A 55 19.99 1.76 1.79
CA LEU A 55 19.38 1.91 3.11
C LEU A 55 18.60 0.68 3.58
N PHE A 56 18.30 -0.24 2.66
CA PHE A 56 17.45 -1.41 2.91
C PHE A 56 18.17 -2.69 2.45
N PRO A 57 19.20 -3.14 3.19
CA PRO A 57 20.02 -4.28 2.79
C PRO A 57 19.25 -5.61 2.76
N LEU A 58 18.10 -5.68 3.46
CA LEU A 58 17.24 -6.87 3.52
C LEU A 58 16.11 -6.86 2.48
N PHE A 59 16.04 -5.85 1.62
CA PHE A 59 14.98 -5.76 0.62
C PHE A 59 15.26 -6.68 -0.57
N GLU A 60 14.57 -7.82 -0.63
CA GLU A 60 14.68 -8.77 -1.75
C GLU A 60 13.70 -8.46 -2.89
N GLY A 61 12.57 -7.84 -2.57
CA GLY A 61 11.54 -7.46 -3.52
C GLY A 61 10.22 -7.17 -2.83
N TRP A 62 9.26 -6.69 -3.62
CA TRP A 62 7.86 -6.64 -3.20
C TRP A 62 7.22 -8.00 -3.40
N CYS A 63 6.18 -8.31 -2.61
CA CYS A 63 5.26 -9.41 -2.90
C CYS A 63 4.72 -9.30 -4.33
N GLU A 64 4.35 -10.41 -4.96
CA GLU A 64 3.78 -10.42 -6.31
C GLU A 64 2.46 -9.63 -6.35
N GLY A 65 1.56 -9.96 -5.43
CA GLY A 65 0.23 -9.36 -5.30
C GLY A 65 0.20 -8.02 -4.55
N TYR A 66 -0.99 -7.42 -4.50
CA TYR A 66 -1.29 -6.28 -3.62
C TYR A 66 -2.75 -6.37 -3.16
N PHE A 67 -3.04 -5.85 -1.96
CA PHE A 67 -4.42 -5.66 -1.51
C PHE A 67 -4.89 -4.24 -1.85
N ALA A 68 -6.13 -4.11 -2.30
CA ALA A 68 -6.76 -2.82 -2.51
C ALA A 68 -8.28 -2.89 -2.32
N CYS A 69 -8.84 -1.81 -1.80
CA CYS A 69 -10.28 -1.62 -1.68
C CYS A 69 -10.66 -0.16 -1.99
N SER A 70 -11.86 0.04 -2.54
CA SER A 70 -12.41 1.38 -2.76
C SER A 70 -12.90 1.97 -1.44
N VAL A 71 -12.59 3.24 -1.21
CA VAL A 71 -13.00 3.97 0.00
C VAL A 71 -14.01 5.05 -0.39
N SER A 72 -15.16 5.09 0.28
CA SER A 72 -16.13 6.16 0.07
C SER A 72 -15.59 7.49 0.63
N PRO A 73 -15.97 8.64 0.06
CA PRO A 73 -15.53 9.95 0.58
C PRO A 73 -15.81 10.14 2.07
N GLN A 74 -16.94 9.61 2.57
CA GLN A 74 -17.33 9.70 3.98
C GLN A 74 -16.38 8.94 4.92
N ASN A 75 -15.76 7.87 4.42
CA ASN A 75 -14.82 7.05 5.20
C ASN A 75 -13.37 7.50 5.03
N SER A 76 -13.10 8.48 4.16
CA SER A 76 -11.73 8.90 3.81
C SER A 76 -10.93 9.40 5.02
N GLU A 77 -11.54 10.17 5.93
CA GLU A 77 -10.86 10.67 7.14
C GLU A 77 -10.46 9.55 8.10
N SER A 78 -11.30 8.51 8.22
CA SER A 78 -11.00 7.33 9.03
C SER A 78 -9.81 6.56 8.45
N VAL A 79 -9.77 6.38 7.11
CA VAL A 79 -8.64 5.73 6.43
C VAL A 79 -7.36 6.58 6.51
N ILE A 80 -7.47 7.89 6.39
CA ILE A 80 -6.34 8.83 6.61
C ILE A 80 -5.78 8.63 8.02
N SER A 81 -6.64 8.62 9.03
CA SER A 81 -6.25 8.46 10.42
C SER A 81 -5.64 7.08 10.67
N TYR A 82 -6.19 6.03 10.06
CA TYR A 82 -5.63 4.68 10.11
C TYR A 82 -4.19 4.65 9.56
N ILE A 83 -3.96 5.21 8.37
CA ILE A 83 -2.64 5.25 7.74
C ILE A 83 -1.64 6.06 8.57
N ILE A 84 -2.05 7.20 9.13
CA ILE A 84 -1.17 8.04 9.98
C ILE A 84 -0.70 7.29 11.23
N ASN A 85 -1.53 6.40 11.78
CA ASN A 85 -1.26 5.75 13.07
C ASN A 85 -0.70 4.32 12.93
N GLN A 86 -0.11 3.97 11.78
CA GLN A 86 0.35 2.60 11.52
C GLN A 86 1.43 2.13 12.50
N GLU A 87 2.37 2.99 12.85
CA GLU A 87 3.42 2.68 13.81
C GLU A 87 2.83 2.34 15.19
N HIS A 88 1.79 3.09 15.61
CA HIS A 88 1.06 2.80 16.84
C HIS A 88 0.21 1.52 16.70
N HIS A 89 -0.45 1.30 15.56
CA HIS A 89 -1.24 0.10 15.28
C HIS A 89 -0.39 -1.17 15.47
N HIS A 90 0.82 -1.18 14.91
CA HIS A 90 1.74 -2.32 14.97
C HIS A 90 2.49 -2.49 16.29
N THR A 91 2.24 -1.66 17.30
CA THR A 91 2.69 -1.95 18.68
C THR A 91 1.97 -3.15 19.29
N SER A 92 0.76 -3.46 18.78
CA SER A 92 -0.12 -4.50 19.35
C SER A 92 -0.79 -5.40 18.30
N ARG A 93 -0.54 -5.17 17.01
CA ARG A 93 -1.11 -5.94 15.88
C ARG A 93 0.01 -6.39 14.95
N SER A 94 0.02 -7.68 14.63
CA SER A 94 0.93 -8.18 13.59
C SER A 94 0.43 -7.80 12.20
N TYR A 95 1.32 -7.86 11.20
CA TYR A 95 0.94 -7.77 9.79
C TYR A 95 -0.17 -8.78 9.42
N HIS A 96 -0.08 -10.02 9.94
CA HIS A 96 -1.09 -11.05 9.70
C HIS A 96 -2.47 -10.67 10.26
N ASP A 97 -2.52 -10.16 11.49
CA ASP A 97 -3.77 -9.68 12.10
C ASP A 97 -4.39 -8.53 11.31
N GLU A 98 -3.53 -7.65 10.79
CA GLU A 98 -3.95 -6.52 9.98
C GLU A 98 -4.54 -6.99 8.65
N MET A 99 -3.85 -7.84 7.90
CA MET A 99 -4.31 -8.36 6.62
C MET A 99 -5.64 -9.11 6.75
N ASN A 100 -5.76 -9.99 7.76
CA ASN A 100 -7.03 -10.62 8.10
C ASN A 100 -8.14 -9.60 8.35
N GLY A 101 -7.85 -8.55 9.13
CA GLY A 101 -8.81 -7.50 9.44
C GLY A 101 -9.23 -6.69 8.22
N LEU A 102 -8.30 -6.38 7.31
CA LEU A 102 -8.58 -5.65 6.07
C LEU A 102 -9.44 -6.46 5.10
N TYR A 103 -9.12 -7.74 4.91
CA TYR A 103 -9.93 -8.64 4.08
C TYR A 103 -11.33 -8.81 4.65
N LEU A 104 -11.45 -9.06 5.97
CA LEU A 104 -12.76 -9.20 6.62
C LEU A 104 -13.62 -7.93 6.48
N LYS A 105 -13.02 -6.74 6.64
CA LYS A 105 -13.70 -5.45 6.42
C LYS A 105 -14.15 -5.26 4.97
N ALA A 106 -13.44 -5.84 4.01
CA ALA A 106 -13.83 -5.85 2.60
C ALA A 106 -14.86 -6.93 2.27
N GLY A 107 -15.30 -7.74 3.25
CA GLY A 107 -16.21 -8.87 3.02
C GLY A 107 -15.52 -10.07 2.37
N LEU A 108 -14.21 -10.19 2.51
CA LEU A 108 -13.37 -11.25 1.96
C LEU A 108 -12.77 -12.11 3.07
N GLN A 109 -12.29 -13.30 2.71
CA GLN A 109 -11.51 -14.17 3.56
C GLN A 109 -10.03 -14.07 3.17
N TRP A 110 -9.14 -13.92 4.16
CA TRP A 110 -7.70 -13.95 3.94
C TRP A 110 -7.18 -15.39 3.92
N HIS A 111 -6.22 -15.65 3.03
CA HIS A 111 -5.44 -16.87 2.98
C HIS A 111 -3.95 -16.50 2.92
N ASP A 112 -3.07 -17.27 3.55
CA ASP A 112 -1.66 -16.89 3.71
C ASP A 112 -0.90 -16.73 2.37
N ASN A 113 -1.41 -17.33 1.30
CA ASN A 113 -0.83 -17.30 -0.06
C ASN A 113 -1.49 -16.23 -0.97
N GLU A 114 -2.32 -15.33 -0.43
CA GLU A 114 -3.04 -14.33 -1.25
C GLU A 114 -2.12 -13.33 -1.95
N LEU A 115 -0.96 -13.01 -1.36
CA LEU A 115 -0.03 -12.00 -1.89
C LEU A 115 1.31 -12.57 -2.37
N ASN A 116 1.58 -13.85 -2.08
CA ASN A 116 2.77 -14.59 -2.50
C ASN A 116 2.30 -15.88 -3.19
N ASN A 117 2.72 -16.11 -4.43
CA ASN A 117 2.67 -17.45 -5.04
C ASN A 117 3.72 -18.37 -4.39
#